data_AF-A0A6L4AIB3-F1
#
_entry.id   AF-A0A6L4AIB3-F1
#
_cell.length_a   1.000
_cell.length_b   1.000
_cell.length_c   1.000
_cell.angle_alpha   90.00
_cell.angle_beta   90.00
_cell.angle_gamma   90.00
#
_symmetry.space_group_name_H-M   'P 1'
#
loop_
_entity.id
_entity.type
_entity.pdbx_description
1 polymer ?
#
loop_
_entity_poly.entity_id
_entity_poly.type
_entity_poly.pdbx_seq_one_letter_code
_entity_poly.pdbx_strand_id
1 'polypeptide(L)'
;MKRIMCIVGVVLCCASLGYADEWEGLSLQAKERIQLQARQMSEAGIPEEQARTMLLMMLRNRFEEQTMIRARRMLMDTADAGLPTRPVMAKAMEGMAKQMREQKIISAMETVRNRYALSRQLADSLTKDSTVSDTLSQAVADSLAAGMRTEDLEQVRAQLQIQTRQQTRNRAESDELAIQTMQAVRTMARMGASSGEVADTLDRALRNRYTHQEMHQLRHLLASPSQTGSPVETANRHASSLGKGGATDLTRDFTSEDNRSPGGGGSGNGGSQGSDGSSGSGGASGGGSSGGKGSSGSSGSSGNSGSSGGNGPGGHGSGGNGHGSQGSR
;
A
#
# COMPACT_ATOMS: atom_id res chain seq x y z
N MET A 1 -46.10 8.01 28.94
CA MET A 1 -45.84 7.96 27.48
C MET A 1 -45.58 9.33 26.83
N LYS A 2 -46.28 10.42 27.18
CA LYS A 2 -46.07 11.75 26.57
C LYS A 2 -44.66 12.37 26.76
N ARG A 3 -43.94 12.02 27.83
CA ARG A 3 -42.60 12.57 28.13
C ARG A 3 -41.46 11.94 27.32
N ILE A 4 -41.63 10.70 26.85
CA ILE A 4 -40.63 10.01 26.01
C ILE A 4 -40.70 10.56 24.58
N MET A 5 -41.89 10.96 24.11
CA MET A 5 -42.06 11.53 22.77
C MET A 5 -41.38 12.90 22.59
N CYS A 6 -41.31 13.73 23.64
CA CYS A 6 -40.63 15.03 23.58
C CYS A 6 -39.09 14.91 23.49
N ILE A 7 -38.49 13.88 24.10
CA ILE A 7 -37.03 13.73 24.12
C ILE A 7 -36.51 13.26 22.75
N VAL A 8 -37.25 12.39 22.06
CA VAL A 8 -36.89 11.95 20.70
C VAL A 8 -36.98 13.10 19.69
N GLY A 9 -37.96 14.01 19.84
CA GLY A 9 -38.08 15.19 18.98
C GLY A 9 -36.92 16.19 19.11
N VAL A 10 -36.41 16.39 20.33
CA VAL A 10 -35.28 17.33 20.57
C VAL A 10 -33.95 16.74 20.09
N VAL A 11 -33.72 15.44 20.26
CA VAL A 11 -32.50 14.78 19.75
C VAL A 11 -32.48 14.73 18.22
N LEU A 12 -33.64 14.62 17.56
CA LEU A 12 -33.75 14.65 16.10
C LEU A 12 -33.49 16.05 15.51
N CYS A 13 -33.80 17.13 16.23
CA CYS A 13 -33.52 18.50 15.78
C CYS A 13 -32.05 18.94 15.93
N CYS A 14 -31.27 18.31 16.81
CA CYS A 14 -29.86 18.68 17.00
C CYS A 14 -28.91 18.04 15.98
N ALA A 15 -29.34 17.00 15.25
CA ALA A 15 -28.49 16.32 14.26
C ALA A 15 -28.36 17.09 12.92
N SER A 16 -29.26 18.04 12.63
CA SER A 16 -29.26 18.80 11.37
C SER A 16 -28.47 20.11 11.41
N LEU A 17 -27.99 20.55 12.58
CA LEU A 17 -27.24 21.81 12.74
C LEU A 17 -25.74 21.70 12.43
N GLY A 18 -25.21 20.51 12.15
CA GLY A 18 -23.77 20.29 11.92
C GLY A 18 -23.25 20.62 10.51
N TYR A 19 -24.11 21.00 9.55
CA TYR A 19 -23.73 21.19 8.13
C TYR A 19 -23.95 22.62 7.61
N ALA A 20 -24.35 23.57 8.46
CA ALA A 20 -24.69 24.93 8.01
C ALA A 20 -23.49 25.90 7.95
N ASP A 21 -22.33 25.54 8.53
CA ASP A 21 -21.31 26.53 8.90
C ASP A 21 -20.11 26.66 7.93
N GLU A 22 -20.05 25.87 6.85
CA GLU A 22 -18.89 25.90 5.95
C GLU A 22 -18.86 27.10 4.98
N TRP A 23 -19.96 27.85 4.86
CA TRP A 23 -20.15 28.89 3.85
C TRP A 23 -20.06 30.32 4.38
N GLU A 24 -19.78 30.48 5.67
CA GLU A 24 -19.72 31.79 6.32
C GLU A 24 -18.48 32.56 5.80
N GLY A 25 -18.71 33.75 5.26
CA GLY A 25 -17.65 34.64 4.74
C GLY A 25 -17.34 34.57 3.23
N LEU A 26 -17.95 33.66 2.47
CA LEU A 26 -17.80 33.63 1.00
C LEU A 26 -18.86 34.50 0.31
N SER A 27 -18.47 35.27 -0.71
CA SER A 27 -19.41 36.01 -1.55
C SER A 27 -20.35 35.06 -2.30
N LEU A 28 -21.57 35.50 -2.59
CA LEU A 28 -22.56 34.69 -3.34
C LEU A 28 -21.98 34.18 -4.67
N GLN A 29 -21.27 35.06 -5.38
CA GLN A 29 -20.58 34.72 -6.63
C GLN A 29 -19.52 33.62 -6.46
N ALA A 30 -18.76 33.64 -5.35
CA ALA A 30 -17.78 32.59 -5.08
C ALA A 30 -18.45 31.24 -4.82
N LYS A 31 -19.60 31.22 -4.12
CA LYS A 31 -20.37 30.00 -3.85
C LYS A 31 -20.89 29.37 -5.14
N GLU A 32 -21.52 30.17 -6.00
CA GLU A 32 -22.02 29.72 -7.31
C GLU A 32 -20.88 29.19 -8.19
N ARG A 33 -19.73 29.87 -8.20
CA ARG A 33 -18.55 29.43 -8.93
C ARG A 33 -18.04 28.07 -8.45
N ILE A 34 -17.92 27.86 -7.14
CA ILE A 34 -17.49 26.58 -6.56
C ILE A 34 -18.49 25.47 -6.92
N GLN A 35 -19.79 25.74 -6.80
CA GLN A 35 -20.83 24.76 -7.12
C GLN A 35 -20.78 24.35 -8.58
N LEU A 36 -20.63 25.32 -9.50
CA LEU A 36 -20.47 25.03 -10.93
C LEU A 36 -19.21 24.21 -11.20
N GLN A 37 -18.09 24.55 -10.56
CA GLN A 37 -16.82 23.82 -10.73
C GLN A 37 -16.89 22.40 -10.15
N ALA A 38 -17.52 22.21 -9.00
CA ALA A 38 -17.70 20.89 -8.39
C ALA A 38 -18.59 20.00 -9.27
N ARG A 39 -19.66 20.55 -9.84
CA ARG A 39 -20.51 19.85 -10.81
C ARG A 39 -19.74 19.43 -12.06
N GLN A 40 -18.90 20.30 -12.62
CA GLN A 40 -18.03 19.96 -13.75
C GLN A 40 -17.05 18.81 -13.40
N MET A 41 -16.51 18.79 -12.17
CA MET A 41 -15.65 17.69 -11.71
C MET A 41 -16.46 16.38 -11.54
N SER A 42 -17.73 16.48 -11.14
CA SER A 42 -18.63 15.34 -11.04
C SER A 42 -19.02 14.74 -12.39
N GLU A 43 -19.14 15.56 -13.42
CA GLU A 43 -19.33 15.07 -14.79
C GLU A 43 -18.11 14.26 -15.28
N ALA A 44 -16.92 14.54 -14.75
CA ALA A 44 -15.71 13.75 -14.96
C ALA A 44 -15.57 12.54 -13.99
N GLY A 45 -16.58 12.23 -13.17
CA GLY A 45 -16.56 11.08 -12.25
C GLY A 45 -15.93 11.32 -10.88
N ILE A 46 -15.67 12.58 -10.50
CA ILE A 46 -15.17 12.93 -9.15
C ILE A 46 -16.36 13.25 -8.23
N PRO A 47 -16.51 12.63 -7.04
CA PRO A 47 -17.65 12.91 -6.17
C PRO A 47 -17.82 14.41 -5.86
N GLU A 48 -18.97 14.98 -6.22
CA GLU A 48 -19.24 16.43 -6.15
C GLU A 48 -18.96 17.02 -4.76
N GLU A 49 -19.39 16.34 -3.70
CA GLU A 49 -19.15 16.75 -2.31
C GLU A 49 -17.65 16.89 -2.01
N GLN A 50 -16.84 15.92 -2.42
CA GLN A 50 -15.39 15.95 -2.17
C GLN A 50 -14.70 17.03 -3.01
N ALA A 51 -15.11 17.20 -4.27
CA ALA A 51 -14.64 18.28 -5.13
C ALA A 51 -14.96 19.66 -4.53
N ARG A 52 -16.18 19.86 -4.04
CA ARG A 52 -16.62 21.08 -3.36
C ARG A 52 -15.80 21.37 -2.12
N THR A 53 -15.60 20.38 -1.25
CA THR A 53 -14.75 20.53 -0.05
C THR A 53 -13.32 20.94 -0.43
N MET A 54 -12.72 20.32 -1.46
CA MET A 54 -11.39 20.68 -1.92
C MET A 54 -11.30 22.11 -2.42
N LEU A 55 -12.26 22.56 -3.25
CA LEU A 55 -12.30 23.92 -3.79
C LEU A 55 -12.48 24.97 -2.67
N LEU A 56 -13.32 24.67 -1.67
CA LEU A 56 -13.46 25.50 -0.48
C LEU A 56 -12.14 25.61 0.30
N MET A 57 -11.42 24.50 0.47
CA MET A 57 -10.12 24.52 1.15
C MET A 57 -9.08 25.34 0.37
N MET A 58 -9.06 25.26 -0.97
CA MET A 58 -8.14 26.04 -1.80
C MET A 58 -8.38 27.55 -1.63
N LEU A 59 -9.65 27.98 -1.64
CA LEU A 59 -9.99 29.38 -1.43
C LEU A 59 -9.62 29.86 -0.02
N ARG A 60 -9.90 29.05 1.02
CA ARG A 60 -9.51 29.38 2.41
C ARG A 60 -8.00 29.50 2.58
N ASN A 61 -7.24 28.65 1.88
CA ASN A 61 -5.78 28.70 1.85
C ASN A 61 -5.23 29.73 0.84
N ARG A 62 -6.11 30.57 0.27
CA ARG A 62 -5.77 31.68 -0.65
C ARG A 62 -4.99 31.23 -1.88
N PHE A 63 -5.34 30.08 -2.43
CA PHE A 63 -4.71 29.58 -3.63
C PHE A 63 -4.86 30.58 -4.78
N GLU A 64 -3.80 30.76 -5.57
CA GLU A 64 -3.90 31.51 -6.82
C GLU A 64 -4.88 30.81 -7.77
N GLU A 65 -5.65 31.60 -8.52
CA GLU A 65 -6.66 31.08 -9.46
C GLU A 65 -6.05 30.10 -10.47
N GLN A 66 -4.83 30.37 -10.95
CA GLN A 66 -4.10 29.49 -11.86
C GLN A 66 -3.76 28.14 -11.20
N THR A 67 -3.33 28.15 -9.93
CA THR A 67 -3.07 26.93 -9.14
C THR A 67 -4.34 26.11 -8.98
N MET A 68 -5.47 26.75 -8.64
CA MET A 68 -6.76 26.05 -8.52
C MET A 68 -7.17 25.38 -9.84
N ILE A 69 -7.04 26.09 -10.96
CA ILE A 69 -7.33 25.55 -12.30
C ILE A 69 -6.43 24.34 -12.59
N ARG A 70 -5.13 24.43 -12.27
CA ARG A 70 -4.18 23.32 -12.48
C ARG A 70 -4.53 22.10 -11.63
N ALA A 71 -4.86 22.29 -10.35
CA ALA A 71 -5.27 21.20 -9.46
C ALA A 71 -6.55 20.50 -9.93
N ARG A 72 -7.55 21.29 -10.35
CA ARG A 72 -8.80 20.77 -10.91
C ARG A 72 -8.57 19.97 -12.18
N ARG A 73 -7.83 20.54 -13.15
CA ARG A 73 -7.49 19.86 -14.40
C ARG A 73 -6.75 18.55 -14.12
N MET A 74 -5.78 18.55 -13.22
CA MET A 74 -5.07 17.32 -12.83
C MET A 74 -6.01 16.23 -12.32
N LEU A 75 -7.04 16.56 -11.54
CA LEU A 75 -8.01 15.57 -11.07
C LEU A 75 -8.93 15.08 -12.19
N MET A 76 -9.39 15.97 -13.08
CA MET A 76 -10.18 15.58 -14.24
C MET A 76 -9.37 14.68 -15.17
N ASP A 77 -8.13 15.05 -15.49
CA ASP A 77 -7.20 14.22 -16.29
C ASP A 77 -6.89 12.87 -15.62
N THR A 78 -6.93 12.81 -14.28
CA THR A 78 -6.78 11.55 -13.53
C THR A 78 -8.01 10.67 -13.70
N ALA A 79 -9.20 11.26 -13.61
CA ALA A 79 -10.47 10.56 -13.78
C ALA A 79 -10.65 10.06 -15.21
N ASP A 80 -10.35 10.90 -16.21
CA ASP A 80 -10.42 10.58 -17.64
C ASP A 80 -9.47 9.44 -18.00
N ALA A 81 -8.32 9.35 -17.33
CA ALA A 81 -7.37 8.25 -17.47
C ALA A 81 -7.81 6.96 -16.75
N GLY A 82 -8.98 6.93 -16.10
CA GLY A 82 -9.47 5.81 -15.31
C GLY A 82 -8.65 5.53 -14.05
N LEU A 83 -7.89 6.52 -13.56
CA LEU A 83 -7.06 6.40 -12.37
C LEU A 83 -7.85 6.83 -11.12
N PRO A 84 -7.51 6.30 -9.93
CA PRO A 84 -8.21 6.69 -8.70
C PRO A 84 -7.91 8.16 -8.35
N THR A 85 -8.95 8.98 -8.35
CA THR A 85 -8.87 10.42 -8.04
C THR A 85 -8.74 10.69 -6.55
N ARG A 86 -9.30 9.83 -5.71
CA ARG A 86 -9.31 9.98 -4.24
C ARG A 86 -7.91 10.13 -3.63
N PRO A 87 -6.89 9.31 -3.96
CA PRO A 87 -5.53 9.50 -3.44
C PRO A 87 -4.91 10.85 -3.83
N VAL A 88 -5.11 11.31 -5.07
CA VAL A 88 -4.58 12.59 -5.57
C VAL A 88 -5.24 13.76 -4.83
N MET A 89 -6.56 13.74 -4.71
CA MET A 89 -7.34 14.75 -3.98
C MET A 89 -7.03 14.73 -2.48
N ALA A 90 -6.93 13.56 -1.87
CA ALA A 90 -6.53 13.41 -0.47
C ALA A 90 -5.16 14.04 -0.22
N LYS A 91 -4.23 13.92 -1.19
CA LYS A 91 -2.91 14.56 -1.06
C LYS A 91 -2.99 16.08 -1.10
N ALA A 92 -3.88 16.63 -1.94
CA ALA A 92 -4.15 18.06 -1.97
C ALA A 92 -4.69 18.55 -0.61
N MET A 93 -5.71 17.85 -0.10
CA MET A 93 -6.37 18.13 1.17
C MET A 93 -5.41 18.03 2.36
N GLU A 94 -4.58 16.99 2.40
CA GLU A 94 -3.52 16.81 3.41
C GLU A 94 -2.53 17.98 3.40
N GLY A 95 -2.08 18.39 2.21
CA GLY A 95 -1.16 19.51 2.04
C GLY A 95 -1.76 20.85 2.51
N MET A 96 -3.02 21.11 2.17
CA MET A 96 -3.75 22.30 2.61
C MET A 96 -3.98 22.30 4.12
N ALA A 97 -4.37 21.17 4.70
CA ALA A 97 -4.51 21.03 6.15
C ALA A 97 -3.19 21.29 6.90
N LYS A 98 -2.06 20.92 6.28
CA LYS A 98 -0.70 21.19 6.79
C LYS A 98 -0.17 22.58 6.40
N GLN A 99 -0.99 23.44 5.79
CA GLN A 99 -0.62 24.78 5.33
C GLN A 99 0.66 24.81 4.47
N MET A 100 0.83 23.78 3.64
CA MET A 100 1.95 23.70 2.71
C MET A 100 1.79 24.72 1.60
N ARG A 101 2.92 25.19 1.05
CA ARG A 101 2.91 26.06 -0.14
C ARG A 101 2.22 25.36 -1.32
N GLU A 102 1.40 26.11 -2.04
CA GLU A 102 0.65 25.67 -3.23
C GLU A 102 1.46 24.80 -4.19
N GLN A 103 2.65 25.25 -4.57
CA GLN A 103 3.49 24.54 -5.54
C GLN A 103 3.95 23.18 -5.00
N LYS A 104 4.20 23.06 -3.68
CA LYS A 104 4.50 21.78 -3.04
C LYS A 104 3.29 20.84 -3.05
N ILE A 105 2.09 21.39 -2.88
CA ILE A 105 0.84 20.62 -2.91
C ILE A 105 0.61 20.07 -4.33
N ILE A 106 0.73 20.91 -5.36
CA ILE A 106 0.62 20.48 -6.77
C ILE A 106 1.66 19.41 -7.12
N SER A 107 2.92 19.60 -6.73
CA SER A 107 3.98 18.62 -6.97
C SER A 107 3.70 17.28 -6.27
N ALA A 108 3.14 17.32 -5.05
CA ALA A 108 2.74 16.12 -4.34
C ALA A 108 1.55 15.41 -5.01
N MET A 109 0.55 16.15 -5.49
CA MET A 109 -0.56 15.60 -6.28
C MET A 109 -0.04 14.91 -7.55
N GLU A 110 0.88 15.56 -8.27
CA GLU A 110 1.49 15.03 -9.50
C GLU A 110 2.27 13.74 -9.22
N THR A 111 3.03 13.71 -8.12
CA THR A 111 3.74 12.51 -7.67
C THR A 111 2.78 11.35 -7.41
N VAL A 112 1.65 11.60 -6.73
CA VAL A 112 0.64 10.57 -6.46
C VAL A 112 -0.02 10.10 -7.76
N ARG A 113 -0.39 11.03 -8.65
CA ARG A 113 -0.97 10.70 -9.96
C ARG A 113 -0.03 9.82 -10.78
N ASN A 114 1.24 10.22 -10.91
CA ASN A 114 2.24 9.50 -11.69
C ASN A 114 2.49 8.10 -11.11
N ARG A 115 2.48 7.96 -9.78
CA ARG A 115 2.58 6.65 -9.11
C ARG A 115 1.46 5.71 -9.54
N TYR A 116 0.21 6.18 -9.49
CA TYR A 116 -0.94 5.35 -9.90
C TYR A 116 -0.98 5.06 -11.40
N ALA A 117 -0.55 6.01 -12.24
CA ALA A 117 -0.43 5.78 -13.69
C ALA A 117 0.55 4.64 -14.00
N LEU A 118 1.74 4.68 -13.41
CA LEU A 118 2.74 3.63 -13.53
C LEU A 118 2.23 2.29 -12.98
N SER A 119 1.61 2.30 -11.80
CA SER A 119 1.05 1.09 -11.20
C SER A 119 -0.03 0.44 -12.07
N ARG A 120 -0.89 1.25 -12.70
CA ARG A 120 -1.93 0.75 -13.61
C ARG A 120 -1.32 0.11 -14.85
N GLN A 121 -0.31 0.74 -15.44
CA GLN A 121 0.44 0.16 -16.56
C GLN A 121 1.07 -1.20 -16.21
N LEU A 122 1.66 -1.32 -15.01
CA LEU A 122 2.21 -2.59 -14.54
C LEU A 122 1.11 -3.64 -14.31
N ALA A 123 -0.02 -3.26 -13.73
CA ALA A 123 -1.15 -4.16 -13.50
C ALA A 123 -1.80 -4.65 -14.81
N ASP A 124 -2.05 -3.76 -15.76
CA ASP A 124 -2.66 -4.09 -17.07
C ASP A 124 -1.77 -5.02 -17.91
N SER A 125 -0.46 -5.05 -17.63
CA SER A 125 0.46 -5.99 -18.28
C SER A 125 0.41 -7.41 -17.71
N LEU A 126 -0.16 -7.60 -16.52
CA LEU A 126 -0.31 -8.89 -15.84
C LEU A 126 -1.70 -9.50 -16.09
N THR A 127 -2.74 -8.67 -16.18
CA THR A 127 -4.12 -9.13 -16.36
C THR A 127 -4.91 -8.23 -17.31
N LYS A 128 -5.95 -8.79 -17.92
CA LYS A 128 -6.98 -8.02 -18.67
C LYS A 128 -8.29 -7.86 -17.90
N ASP A 129 -8.41 -8.49 -16.73
CA ASP A 129 -9.58 -8.29 -15.88
C ASP A 129 -9.43 -6.93 -15.17
N SER A 130 -10.40 -6.04 -15.33
CA SER A 130 -10.33 -4.68 -14.78
C SER A 130 -10.30 -4.67 -13.25
N THR A 131 -11.03 -5.58 -12.60
CA THR A 131 -11.13 -5.66 -11.13
C THR A 131 -9.83 -6.15 -10.53
N VAL A 132 -9.23 -7.17 -11.14
CA VAL A 132 -7.90 -7.67 -10.76
C VAL A 132 -6.85 -6.60 -11.03
N SER A 133 -6.92 -5.89 -12.17
CA SER A 133 -5.99 -4.81 -12.50
C SER A 133 -6.05 -3.67 -11.47
N ASP A 134 -7.25 -3.26 -11.01
CA ASP A 134 -7.40 -2.25 -9.96
C ASP A 134 -6.75 -2.69 -8.64
N THR A 135 -6.93 -3.96 -8.26
CA THR A 135 -6.33 -4.53 -7.05
C THR A 135 -4.80 -4.56 -7.13
N LEU A 136 -4.27 -5.01 -8.27
CA LEU A 136 -2.82 -5.03 -8.53
C LEU A 136 -2.24 -3.61 -8.56
N SER A 137 -2.90 -2.68 -9.27
CA SER A 137 -2.49 -1.29 -9.35
C SER A 137 -2.39 -0.65 -7.97
N GLN A 138 -3.38 -0.89 -7.10
CA GLN A 138 -3.34 -0.40 -5.72
C GLN A 138 -2.17 -1.01 -4.93
N ALA A 139 -1.93 -2.32 -5.05
CA ALA A 139 -0.81 -2.98 -4.37
C ALA A 139 0.56 -2.45 -4.84
N VAL A 140 0.73 -2.25 -6.15
CA VAL A 140 1.95 -1.67 -6.75
C VAL A 140 2.12 -0.21 -6.31
N ALA A 141 1.05 0.60 -6.31
CA ALA A 141 1.10 1.98 -5.85
C ALA A 141 1.50 2.06 -4.37
N ASP A 142 0.96 1.18 -3.52
CA ASP A 142 1.36 1.12 -2.12
C ASP A 142 2.80 0.64 -1.92
N SER A 143 3.31 -0.20 -2.82
CA SER A 143 4.71 -0.66 -2.80
C SER A 143 5.67 0.46 -3.17
N LEU A 144 5.36 1.22 -4.23
CA LEU A 144 6.10 2.43 -4.62
C LEU A 144 6.08 3.48 -3.49
N ALA A 145 4.93 3.65 -2.83
CA ALA A 145 4.81 4.54 -1.67
C ALA A 145 5.64 4.08 -0.47
N ALA A 146 5.91 2.77 -0.35
CA ALA A 146 6.74 2.17 0.67
C ALA A 146 8.24 2.12 0.30
N GLY A 147 8.64 2.71 -0.83
CA GLY A 147 10.04 2.82 -1.24
C GLY A 147 10.54 1.76 -2.22
N MET A 148 9.65 0.94 -2.80
CA MET A 148 10.04 0.12 -3.96
C MET A 148 10.45 1.01 -5.13
N ARG A 149 11.49 0.59 -5.84
CA ARG A 149 11.93 1.18 -7.11
C ARG A 149 11.13 0.57 -8.27
N THR A 150 10.95 1.35 -9.32
CA THR A 150 10.20 0.92 -10.51
C THR A 150 10.88 -0.26 -11.20
N GLU A 151 12.20 -0.21 -11.32
CA GLU A 151 13.01 -1.22 -12.03
C GLU A 151 12.89 -2.60 -11.36
N ASP A 152 12.92 -2.63 -10.02
CA ASP A 152 12.78 -3.85 -9.23
C ASP A 152 11.36 -4.43 -9.32
N LEU A 153 10.32 -3.58 -9.36
CA LEU A 153 8.94 -4.01 -9.60
C LEU A 153 8.75 -4.59 -11.01
N GLU A 154 9.38 -3.99 -12.01
CA GLU A 154 9.37 -4.50 -13.38
C GLU A 154 10.06 -5.86 -13.51
N GLN A 155 11.13 -6.09 -12.76
CA GLN A 155 11.80 -7.39 -12.65
C GLN A 155 10.86 -8.44 -12.05
N VAL A 156 10.23 -8.15 -10.90
CA VAL A 156 9.25 -9.07 -10.27
C VAL A 156 8.09 -9.37 -11.22
N ARG A 157 7.55 -8.35 -11.90
CA ARG A 157 6.50 -8.51 -12.92
C ARG A 157 6.97 -9.41 -14.08
N ALA A 158 8.16 -9.18 -14.62
CA ALA A 158 8.69 -9.97 -15.72
C ALA A 158 8.83 -11.45 -15.34
N GLN A 159 9.36 -11.72 -14.14
CA GLN A 159 9.48 -13.08 -13.62
C GLN A 159 8.11 -13.75 -13.42
N LEU A 160 7.15 -13.01 -12.85
CA LEU A 160 5.78 -13.48 -12.67
C LEU A 160 5.13 -13.82 -14.03
N GLN A 161 5.33 -13.00 -15.06
CA GLN A 161 4.81 -13.25 -16.40
C GLN A 161 5.42 -14.52 -17.03
N ILE A 162 6.70 -14.78 -16.83
CA ILE A 162 7.37 -16.01 -17.26
C ILE A 162 6.73 -17.21 -16.55
N GLN A 163 6.58 -17.14 -15.23
CA GLN A 163 6.01 -18.23 -14.44
C GLN A 163 4.57 -18.54 -14.83
N THR A 164 3.72 -17.52 -14.96
CA THR A 164 2.33 -17.66 -15.41
C THR A 164 2.22 -18.36 -16.76
N ARG A 165 3.08 -18.03 -17.72
CA ARG A 165 3.09 -18.68 -19.05
C ARG A 165 3.53 -20.15 -18.99
N GLN A 166 4.37 -20.52 -18.03
CA GLN A 166 4.95 -21.85 -17.93
C GLN A 166 4.11 -22.81 -17.08
N GLN A 167 3.52 -22.33 -16.00
CA GLN A 167 2.91 -23.19 -14.98
C GLN A 167 1.39 -23.21 -15.03
N THR A 168 0.78 -22.06 -15.31
CA THR A 168 -0.63 -21.88 -15.03
C THR A 168 -1.43 -22.01 -16.32
N ARG A 169 -2.21 -23.10 -16.42
CA ARG A 169 -3.19 -23.23 -17.52
C ARG A 169 -4.44 -22.39 -17.28
N ASN A 170 -4.69 -22.02 -16.02
CA ASN A 170 -5.86 -21.26 -15.60
C ASN A 170 -5.53 -19.78 -15.38
N ARG A 171 -6.31 -18.92 -16.03
CA ARG A 171 -6.19 -17.47 -15.87
C ARG A 171 -6.47 -17.00 -14.44
N ALA A 172 -7.46 -17.58 -13.77
CA ALA A 172 -7.83 -17.20 -12.40
C ALA A 172 -6.69 -17.49 -11.40
N GLU A 173 -6.03 -18.65 -11.53
CA GLU A 173 -4.86 -18.99 -10.72
C GLU A 173 -3.66 -18.06 -10.98
N SER A 174 -3.55 -17.55 -12.22
CA SER A 174 -2.51 -16.61 -12.61
C SER A 174 -2.75 -15.24 -11.99
N ASP A 175 -4.00 -14.79 -12.02
CA ASP A 175 -4.46 -13.54 -11.40
C ASP A 175 -4.26 -13.59 -9.88
N GLU A 176 -4.61 -14.70 -9.22
CA GLU A 176 -4.37 -14.91 -7.78
C GLU A 176 -2.89 -14.92 -7.42
N LEU A 177 -2.05 -15.61 -8.21
CA LEU A 177 -0.61 -15.60 -7.98
C LEU A 177 -0.04 -14.18 -8.10
N ALA A 178 -0.49 -13.42 -9.10
CA ALA A 178 -0.09 -12.03 -9.28
C ALA A 178 -0.48 -11.16 -8.09
N ILE A 179 -1.73 -11.28 -7.61
CA ILE A 179 -2.24 -10.54 -6.45
C ILE A 179 -1.39 -10.88 -5.21
N GLN A 180 -1.20 -12.15 -4.89
CA GLN A 180 -0.45 -12.54 -3.69
C GLN A 180 1.02 -12.11 -3.78
N THR A 181 1.63 -12.19 -4.97
CA THR A 181 3.00 -11.71 -5.20
C THR A 181 3.12 -10.21 -4.93
N MET A 182 2.26 -9.38 -5.53
CA MET A 182 2.33 -7.92 -5.33
C MET A 182 1.94 -7.50 -3.90
N GLN A 183 1.07 -8.24 -3.24
CA GLN A 183 0.79 -8.04 -1.82
C GLN A 183 2.00 -8.41 -0.95
N ALA A 184 2.76 -9.46 -1.29
CA ALA A 184 4.01 -9.81 -0.61
C ALA A 184 5.07 -8.72 -0.80
N VAL A 185 5.25 -8.19 -2.02
CA VAL A 185 6.10 -7.02 -2.31
C VAL A 185 5.77 -5.87 -1.35
N ARG A 186 4.49 -5.48 -1.32
CA ARG A 186 3.99 -4.39 -0.48
C ARG A 186 4.30 -4.62 1.00
N THR A 187 4.05 -5.83 1.50
CA THR A 187 4.29 -6.18 2.90
C THR A 187 5.77 -6.09 3.25
N MET A 188 6.67 -6.65 2.43
CA MET A 188 8.11 -6.58 2.68
C MET A 188 8.63 -5.13 2.63
N ALA A 189 8.21 -4.35 1.63
CA ALA A 189 8.61 -2.94 1.51
C ALA A 189 8.15 -2.12 2.72
N ARG A 190 6.92 -2.33 3.22
CA ARG A 190 6.41 -1.65 4.42
C ARG A 190 7.15 -2.01 5.70
N MET A 191 7.78 -3.19 5.75
CA MET A 191 8.64 -3.59 6.85
C MET A 191 10.08 -3.07 6.71
N GLY A 192 10.35 -2.25 5.70
CA GLY A 192 11.65 -1.62 5.50
C GLY A 192 12.69 -2.50 4.81
N ALA A 193 12.29 -3.63 4.21
CA ALA A 193 13.18 -4.37 3.33
C ALA A 193 13.54 -3.51 2.12
N SER A 194 14.81 -3.54 1.69
CA SER A 194 15.23 -2.75 0.53
C SER A 194 14.60 -3.30 -0.75
N SER A 195 14.36 -2.41 -1.72
CA SER A 195 13.68 -2.78 -2.97
C SER A 195 14.37 -3.94 -3.72
N GLY A 196 15.70 -3.99 -3.70
CA GLY A 196 16.47 -5.09 -4.29
C GLY A 196 16.30 -6.42 -3.54
N GLU A 197 16.35 -6.41 -2.21
CA GLU A 197 16.13 -7.62 -1.40
C GLU A 197 14.71 -8.19 -1.58
N VAL A 198 13.70 -7.30 -1.71
CA VAL A 198 12.32 -7.71 -2.00
C VAL A 198 12.25 -8.39 -3.37
N ALA A 199 12.85 -7.79 -4.40
CA ALA A 199 12.87 -8.37 -5.75
C ALA A 199 13.61 -9.70 -5.81
N ASP A 200 14.80 -9.81 -5.22
CA ASP A 200 15.60 -11.05 -5.21
C ASP A 200 14.91 -12.18 -4.44
N THR A 201 14.21 -11.86 -3.37
CA THR A 201 13.46 -12.85 -2.58
C THR A 201 12.28 -13.39 -3.37
N LEU A 202 11.51 -12.51 -4.02
CA LEU A 202 10.36 -12.93 -4.80
C LEU A 202 10.77 -13.59 -6.11
N ASP A 203 11.83 -13.15 -6.78
CA ASP A 203 12.40 -13.83 -7.94
C ASP A 203 12.76 -15.27 -7.60
N ARG A 204 13.43 -15.51 -6.46
CA ARG A 204 13.72 -16.86 -5.97
C ARG A 204 12.45 -17.67 -5.68
N ALA A 205 11.44 -17.08 -5.03
CA ALA A 205 10.17 -17.75 -4.78
C ALA A 205 9.45 -18.16 -6.08
N LEU A 206 9.39 -17.26 -7.07
CA LEU A 206 8.77 -17.50 -8.37
C LEU A 206 9.57 -18.55 -9.19
N ARG A 207 10.91 -18.53 -9.15
CA ARG A 207 11.78 -19.56 -9.77
C ARG A 207 11.62 -20.93 -9.10
N ASN A 208 11.41 -20.94 -7.78
CA ASN A 208 11.05 -22.14 -7.02
C ASN A 208 9.56 -22.51 -7.16
N ARG A 209 8.86 -21.93 -8.15
CA ARG A 209 7.52 -22.34 -8.57
C ARG A 209 6.45 -22.17 -7.49
N TYR A 210 6.59 -21.16 -6.63
CA TYR A 210 5.60 -20.87 -5.61
C TYR A 210 4.23 -20.64 -6.23
N THR A 211 3.23 -21.32 -5.69
CA THR A 211 1.81 -21.15 -5.95
C THR A 211 1.26 -19.90 -5.23
N HIS A 212 0.05 -19.48 -5.59
CA HIS A 212 -0.61 -18.37 -4.90
C HIS A 212 -0.82 -18.66 -3.39
N GLN A 213 -1.05 -19.93 -3.02
CA GLN A 213 -1.18 -20.34 -1.61
C GLN A 213 0.13 -20.19 -0.85
N GLU A 214 1.25 -20.61 -1.43
CA GLU A 214 2.58 -20.46 -0.82
C GLU A 214 2.99 -18.99 -0.72
N MET A 215 2.66 -18.16 -1.72
CA MET A 215 2.85 -16.71 -1.64
C MET A 215 1.97 -16.06 -0.56
N HIS A 216 0.73 -16.52 -0.40
CA HIS A 216 -0.16 -16.07 0.67
C HIS A 216 0.40 -16.43 2.05
N GLN A 217 0.88 -17.67 2.23
CA GLN A 217 1.52 -18.12 3.46
C GLN A 217 2.78 -17.32 3.77
N LEU A 218 3.65 -17.11 2.77
CA LEU A 218 4.83 -16.27 2.90
C LEU A 218 4.43 -14.86 3.38
N ARG A 219 3.44 -14.24 2.76
CA ARG A 219 2.91 -12.92 3.17
C ARG A 219 2.37 -12.93 4.60
N HIS A 220 1.65 -13.96 5.01
CA HIS A 220 1.11 -14.08 6.37
C HIS A 220 2.24 -14.20 7.41
N LEU A 221 3.27 -15.00 7.13
CA LEU A 221 4.45 -15.12 7.98
C LEU A 221 5.19 -13.79 8.13
N LEU A 222 5.33 -13.06 7.03
CA LEU A 222 5.93 -11.73 7.01
C LEU A 222 5.11 -10.71 7.80
N ALA A 223 3.79 -10.75 7.73
CA ALA A 223 2.92 -9.82 8.44
C ALA A 223 2.80 -10.10 9.95
N SER A 224 3.30 -11.25 10.44
CA SER A 224 3.15 -11.68 11.83
C SER A 224 4.12 -10.90 12.76
N PRO A 225 3.62 -10.10 13.72
CA PRO A 225 4.47 -9.22 14.56
C PRO A 225 5.42 -9.95 15.51
N SER A 226 5.21 -11.25 15.73
CA SER A 226 5.99 -12.07 16.67
C SER A 226 7.38 -12.42 16.17
N GLN A 227 7.70 -12.13 14.92
CA GLN A 227 9.02 -12.41 14.35
C GLN A 227 9.92 -11.19 14.53
N THR A 228 10.81 -11.25 15.52
CA THR A 228 11.88 -10.27 15.75
C THR A 228 13.02 -10.33 14.70
N GLY A 229 12.80 -10.94 13.54
CA GLY A 229 13.80 -11.14 12.48
C GLY A 229 13.60 -10.24 11.27
N SER A 230 14.62 -10.15 10.42
CA SER A 230 14.49 -9.44 9.14
C SER A 230 13.47 -10.15 8.23
N PRO A 231 12.62 -9.41 7.48
CA PRO A 231 11.68 -10.01 6.52
C PRO A 231 12.32 -10.98 5.53
N VAL A 232 13.55 -10.67 5.13
CA VAL A 232 14.34 -11.45 4.18
C VAL A 232 14.76 -12.79 4.78
N GLU A 233 15.18 -12.82 6.05
CA GLU A 233 15.49 -14.07 6.75
C GLU A 233 14.26 -14.97 6.87
N THR A 234 13.10 -14.42 7.23
CA THR A 234 11.85 -15.18 7.29
C THR A 234 11.52 -15.82 5.94
N ALA A 235 11.63 -15.05 4.87
CA ALA A 235 11.38 -15.57 3.52
C ALA A 235 12.39 -16.64 3.09
N ASN A 236 13.68 -16.46 3.43
CA ASN A 236 14.72 -17.44 3.15
C ASN A 236 14.53 -18.74 3.96
N ARG A 237 14.12 -18.64 5.23
CA ARG A 237 13.79 -19.81 6.07
C ARG A 237 12.60 -20.57 5.48
N HIS A 238 11.56 -19.85 5.05
CA HIS A 238 10.39 -20.45 4.41
C HIS A 238 10.74 -21.15 3.08
N ALA A 239 11.59 -20.54 2.25
CA ALA A 239 12.08 -21.19 1.03
C ALA A 239 12.89 -22.45 1.30
N SER A 240 13.68 -22.44 2.37
CA SER A 240 14.48 -23.59 2.78
C SER A 240 13.63 -24.76 3.30
N SER A 241 12.47 -24.48 3.92
CA SER A 241 11.54 -25.54 4.37
C SER A 241 10.79 -26.19 3.20
N LEU A 242 10.45 -25.44 2.16
CA LEU A 242 9.71 -25.97 1.00
C LEU A 242 10.61 -26.80 0.06
N GLY A 243 11.86 -26.39 -0.15
CA GLY A 243 12.79 -27.07 -1.07
C GLY A 243 13.24 -28.47 -0.65
N LYS A 244 13.03 -28.88 0.62
CA LYS A 244 13.51 -30.17 1.14
C LYS A 244 12.51 -31.34 1.03
N GLY A 245 11.41 -31.17 0.29
CA GLY A 245 10.52 -32.29 -0.10
C GLY A 245 9.50 -32.73 0.96
N GLY A 246 9.19 -31.88 1.93
CA GLY A 246 8.19 -32.16 2.96
C GLY A 246 6.83 -31.53 2.67
N ALA A 247 6.01 -32.17 1.84
CA ALA A 247 4.54 -32.03 1.95
C ALA A 247 4.04 -32.77 3.22
N THR A 248 4.70 -32.55 4.36
CA THR A 248 4.33 -33.12 5.64
C THR A 248 3.31 -32.20 6.31
N ASP A 249 2.04 -32.51 6.10
CA ASP A 249 0.96 -32.45 7.10
C ASP A 249 0.92 -31.21 8.01
N LEU A 250 0.87 -29.99 7.43
CA LEU A 250 0.55 -28.75 8.18
C LEU A 250 -0.96 -28.46 8.23
N THR A 251 -1.80 -29.42 7.81
CA THR A 251 -3.28 -29.32 7.84
C THR A 251 -3.93 -30.10 8.98
N ARG A 252 -3.16 -30.68 9.89
CA ARG A 252 -3.67 -31.20 11.16
C ARG A 252 -3.28 -30.25 12.28
N ASP A 253 -4.24 -29.45 12.72
CA ASP A 253 -4.49 -29.06 14.13
C ASP A 253 -5.06 -27.62 14.22
N PHE A 254 -6.31 -27.46 13.79
CA PHE A 254 -7.16 -26.31 14.13
C PHE A 254 -8.63 -26.74 14.28
N THR A 255 -8.85 -27.86 14.95
CA THR A 255 -10.17 -28.19 15.53
C THR A 255 -9.94 -28.87 16.87
N SER A 256 -9.91 -28.05 17.92
CA SER A 256 -10.14 -28.49 19.29
C SER A 256 -11.54 -29.08 19.42
N GLU A 257 -11.68 -29.96 20.43
CA GLU A 257 -12.88 -30.67 20.88
C GLU A 257 -13.09 -32.05 20.25
N ASP A 258 -12.27 -33.04 20.66
CA ASP A 258 -12.85 -34.08 21.50
C ASP A 258 -11.83 -34.91 22.29
N ASN A 259 -12.22 -35.14 23.53
CA ASN A 259 -11.59 -35.91 24.58
C ASN A 259 -11.58 -37.41 24.24
N ARG A 260 -10.40 -38.03 24.02
CA ARG A 260 -10.11 -39.48 24.24
C ARG A 260 -8.65 -39.86 23.95
N SER A 261 -7.88 -40.08 25.02
CA SER A 261 -6.84 -41.13 25.06
C SER A 261 -7.52 -42.51 25.04
N PRO A 262 -6.96 -43.58 24.42
CA PRO A 262 -5.64 -44.10 24.80
C PRO A 262 -4.77 -44.76 23.70
N GLY A 263 -3.45 -44.76 23.94
CA GLY A 263 -2.59 -45.93 23.75
C GLY A 263 -1.96 -46.17 22.37
N GLY A 264 -0.65 -46.35 22.35
CA GLY A 264 0.05 -46.97 21.21
C GLY A 264 1.50 -46.58 21.11
N GLY A 265 2.40 -47.44 21.59
CA GLY A 265 3.84 -47.20 21.66
C GLY A 265 4.55 -47.16 20.30
N GLY A 266 5.75 -46.60 20.33
CA GLY A 266 6.68 -46.61 19.21
C GLY A 266 8.04 -46.10 19.65
N SER A 267 8.87 -47.01 20.19
CA SER A 267 10.29 -46.81 20.44
C SER A 267 11.03 -46.45 19.15
N GLY A 268 11.82 -45.38 19.20
CA GLY A 268 12.77 -45.02 18.15
C GLY A 268 13.95 -44.26 18.74
N ASN A 269 14.97 -44.99 19.18
CA ASN A 269 16.28 -44.47 19.60
C ASN A 269 16.96 -43.72 18.44
N GLY A 270 17.59 -42.59 18.75
CA GLY A 270 18.53 -41.90 17.86
C GLY A 270 19.13 -40.68 18.55
N GLY A 271 20.22 -40.88 19.29
CA GLY A 271 20.89 -39.84 20.06
C GLY A 271 21.94 -39.05 19.28
N SER A 272 22.16 -37.82 19.72
CA SER A 272 23.39 -37.02 19.61
C SER A 272 23.21 -35.79 20.50
N GLN A 273 23.84 -35.72 21.69
CA GLN A 273 25.05 -34.91 21.95
C GLN A 273 24.90 -33.49 21.37
N GLY A 274 24.76 -32.40 22.11
CA GLY A 274 25.26 -32.06 23.44
C GLY A 274 26.20 -30.86 23.28
N SER A 275 25.80 -29.68 23.75
CA SER A 275 26.72 -28.59 24.10
C SER A 275 26.01 -27.53 24.93
N ASP A 276 26.69 -27.21 26.03
CA ASP A 276 26.27 -26.47 27.19
C ASP A 276 26.10 -24.95 27.01
N GLY A 277 25.31 -24.39 27.91
CA GLY A 277 25.73 -23.22 28.71
C GLY A 277 25.37 -21.85 28.17
N SER A 278 24.47 -21.14 28.86
CA SER A 278 24.83 -19.93 29.62
C SER A 278 23.62 -19.35 30.35
N SER A 279 23.77 -19.30 31.67
CA SER A 279 22.96 -18.60 32.67
C SER A 279 22.91 -17.08 32.45
N GLY A 280 21.73 -16.48 32.61
CA GLY A 280 21.53 -15.03 32.68
C GLY A 280 20.39 -14.68 33.64
N SER A 281 20.77 -14.06 34.74
CA SER A 281 20.03 -13.84 35.98
C SER A 281 19.05 -12.65 35.94
N GLY A 282 17.94 -12.78 36.67
CA GLY A 282 17.49 -11.80 37.68
C GLY A 282 16.93 -10.44 37.24
N GLY A 283 15.69 -10.17 37.64
CA GLY A 283 15.14 -8.80 37.66
C GLY A 283 13.67 -8.76 38.08
N ALA A 284 13.39 -8.83 39.38
CA ALA A 284 12.09 -8.53 39.96
C ALA A 284 12.00 -7.04 40.32
N SER A 285 10.86 -6.38 40.09
CA SER A 285 10.15 -5.50 41.06
C SER A 285 9.11 -4.55 40.40
N GLY A 286 8.01 -4.32 41.13
CA GLY A 286 7.07 -3.19 41.02
C GLY A 286 5.81 -3.49 40.19
N GLY A 287 4.57 -3.45 40.67
CA GLY A 287 3.98 -2.83 41.86
C GLY A 287 3.06 -1.66 41.47
N GLY A 288 1.73 -1.90 41.48
CA GLY A 288 0.74 -0.87 41.86
C GLY A 288 -0.09 -0.15 40.78
N SER A 289 -1.42 -0.25 40.97
CA SER A 289 -2.43 0.82 40.85
C SER A 289 -3.20 1.07 39.54
N SER A 290 -4.45 0.57 39.57
CA SER A 290 -5.72 1.31 39.41
C SER A 290 -5.90 2.41 38.35
N GLY A 291 -6.93 2.20 37.52
CA GLY A 291 -7.95 3.22 37.22
C GLY A 291 -7.80 3.98 35.90
N GLY A 292 -8.77 3.80 35.00
CA GLY A 292 -8.94 4.68 33.85
C GLY A 292 -9.93 4.16 32.82
N LYS A 293 -11.17 4.66 32.84
CA LYS A 293 -12.10 4.58 31.70
C LYS A 293 -11.56 5.51 30.61
N GLY A 294 -11.41 5.02 29.38
CA GLY A 294 -10.95 5.82 28.24
C GLY A 294 -11.65 5.38 26.96
N SER A 295 -12.49 6.27 26.45
CA SER A 295 -13.24 6.15 25.20
C SER A 295 -12.34 6.27 23.97
N SER A 296 -12.81 5.63 22.89
CA SER A 296 -12.44 5.79 21.48
C SER A 296 -11.73 7.09 21.07
N GLY A 297 -10.53 6.97 20.53
CA GLY A 297 -9.79 8.04 19.85
C GLY A 297 -8.92 7.46 18.73
N SER A 298 -9.23 7.82 17.50
CA SER A 298 -8.63 7.34 16.25
C SER A 298 -7.12 7.58 16.17
N SER A 299 -6.40 6.55 15.73
CA SER A 299 -4.97 6.53 15.48
C SER A 299 -4.60 7.36 14.25
N GLY A 300 -4.08 8.57 14.49
CA GLY A 300 -3.32 9.34 13.50
C GLY A 300 -1.90 8.80 13.39
N SER A 301 -1.56 8.18 12.25
CA SER A 301 -0.19 7.79 11.95
C SER A 301 0.60 8.99 11.42
N SER A 302 1.50 9.50 12.24
CA SER A 302 2.54 10.47 11.88
C SER A 302 3.63 9.80 11.05
N GLY A 303 3.63 10.03 9.74
CA GLY A 303 4.72 9.65 8.85
C GLY A 303 5.86 10.65 8.90
N ASN A 304 7.02 10.20 9.39
CA ASN A 304 8.30 10.91 9.27
C ASN A 304 8.64 11.14 7.79
N SER A 305 8.93 12.38 7.42
CA SER A 305 9.51 12.73 6.12
C SER A 305 11.03 12.86 6.29
N GLY A 306 11.74 11.78 5.99
CA GLY A 306 13.19 11.80 5.83
C GLY A 306 13.56 12.56 4.56
N SER A 307 14.30 13.65 4.74
CA SER A 307 14.98 14.37 3.65
C SER A 307 16.23 13.60 3.26
N SER A 308 16.29 13.06 2.04
CA SER A 308 17.53 12.55 1.45
C SER A 308 18.15 13.63 0.57
N GLY A 309 19.25 14.18 1.09
CA GLY A 309 20.17 15.05 0.37
C GLY A 309 20.85 14.31 -0.78
N GLY A 310 21.13 15.08 -1.84
CA GLY A 310 21.72 14.57 -3.07
C GLY A 310 23.19 14.21 -2.93
N ASN A 311 23.57 13.14 -3.61
CA ASN A 311 24.94 12.88 -4.03
C ASN A 311 24.92 12.70 -5.55
N GLY A 312 25.53 13.65 -6.26
CA GLY A 312 25.86 13.49 -7.68
C GLY A 312 27.22 12.79 -7.82
N PRO A 313 27.38 11.84 -8.75
CA PRO A 313 28.69 11.38 -9.18
C PRO A 313 29.08 11.99 -10.53
N GLY A 314 30.38 12.21 -10.65
CA GLY A 314 31.07 13.01 -11.66
C GLY A 314 30.92 12.53 -13.11
N GLY A 315 30.93 13.50 -14.01
CA GLY A 315 31.12 13.28 -15.43
C GLY A 315 32.53 12.79 -15.73
N HIS A 316 32.61 11.69 -16.47
CA HIS A 316 33.80 11.30 -17.22
C HIS A 316 33.39 11.24 -18.69
N GLY A 317 33.74 12.30 -19.43
CA GLY A 317 33.70 12.29 -20.88
C GLY A 317 34.96 11.61 -21.40
N SER A 318 34.80 10.46 -22.06
CA SER A 318 35.85 9.82 -22.84
C SER A 318 35.36 9.63 -24.26
N GLY A 319 36.22 10.01 -25.21
CA GLY A 319 35.90 10.22 -26.61
C GLY A 319 35.69 8.95 -27.44
N GLY A 320 35.11 9.17 -28.61
CA GLY A 320 35.00 8.17 -29.67
C GLY A 320 34.97 8.87 -31.02
N ASN A 321 36.15 8.96 -31.65
CA ASN A 321 36.29 9.33 -33.06
C ASN A 321 35.61 8.26 -33.94
N GLY A 322 34.69 8.67 -34.82
CA GLY A 322 34.08 7.83 -35.83
C GLY A 322 34.30 8.41 -37.23
N HIS A 323 35.36 7.98 -37.88
CA HIS A 323 35.67 8.19 -39.31
C HIS A 323 34.95 7.10 -40.13
N GLY A 324 34.32 7.45 -41.25
CA GLY A 324 33.78 6.50 -42.23
C GLY A 324 33.03 7.27 -43.33
N SER A 325 33.69 7.74 -44.39
CA SER A 325 34.18 7.01 -45.57
C SER A 325 33.08 6.35 -46.42
N GLN A 326 32.74 7.07 -47.50
CA GLN A 326 32.54 6.62 -48.89
C GLN A 326 31.67 5.40 -49.19
N GLY A 327 30.71 5.61 -50.09
CA GLY A 327 30.02 4.55 -50.81
C GLY A 327 29.18 5.11 -51.95
N SER A 328 29.83 5.56 -53.02
CA SER A 328 29.20 5.82 -54.32
C SER A 328 28.88 4.50 -55.02
N ARG A 329 27.63 4.33 -55.48
CA ARG A 329 27.25 3.67 -56.73
C ARG A 329 25.79 3.96 -57.04
#